data_AF-E2J788-F1
#
_entry.id   AF-E2J788-F1
#
_cell.length_a   1.000
_cell.length_b   1.000
_cell.length_c   1.000
_cell.angle_alpha   90.00
_cell.angle_beta   90.00
_cell.angle_gamma   90.00
#
_symmetry.space_group_name_H-M   'P 1'
#
loop_
_entity.id
_entity.type
_entity.pdbx_description
1 polymer ?
#
loop_
_entity_poly.entity_id
_entity_poly.type
_entity_poly.pdbx_seq_one_letter_code
_entity_poly.pdbx_strand_id
1 'polypeptide(L)'
;MRFSTSVFSVVVIAVFLCMLDKHVVGGVDCYSSCPLTYNPVCGFNGDEYVRFNTMCELERTNSCKNRGEFKVIEGECLTRQAFTPPT
;
A
#
# COMPACT_ATOMS: atom_id res chain seq x y z
N MET A 1 -46.33 19.82 7.97
CA MET A 1 -45.07 19.41 7.33
C MET A 1 -44.22 18.65 8.35
N ARG A 2 -44.39 17.32 8.47
CA ARG A 2 -43.69 16.45 9.45
C ARG A 2 -43.13 15.18 8.80
N PHE A 3 -42.68 15.26 7.55
CA PHE A 3 -41.97 14.17 6.86
C PHE A 3 -40.48 14.50 6.62
N SER A 4 -40.03 15.69 7.04
CA SER A 4 -38.75 16.25 6.63
C SER A 4 -37.59 15.76 7.51
N THR A 5 -37.71 15.85 8.84
CA THR A 5 -36.59 15.57 9.76
C THR A 5 -36.13 14.12 9.75
N SER A 6 -37.05 13.16 9.59
CA SER A 6 -36.71 11.73 9.55
C SER A 6 -35.96 11.35 8.26
N VAL A 7 -36.37 11.91 7.12
CA VAL A 7 -35.73 11.62 5.83
C VAL A 7 -34.35 12.27 5.74
N PHE A 8 -34.21 13.52 6.20
CA PHE A 8 -32.90 14.18 6.27
C PHE A 8 -31.93 13.42 7.17
N SER A 9 -32.36 12.94 8.33
CA SER A 9 -31.51 12.13 9.22
C SER A 9 -31.07 10.82 8.58
N VAL A 10 -31.96 10.11 7.88
CA VAL A 10 -31.59 8.85 7.19
C VAL A 10 -30.59 9.12 6.07
N VAL A 11 -30.76 10.20 5.30
CA VAL A 11 -29.81 10.59 4.24
C VAL A 11 -28.45 10.95 4.83
N VAL A 12 -28.41 11.73 5.91
CA VAL A 12 -27.16 12.09 6.57
C VAL A 12 -26.45 10.86 7.15
N ILE A 13 -27.16 9.97 7.83
CA ILE A 13 -26.59 8.72 8.37
C ILE A 13 -26.07 7.84 7.24
N ALA A 14 -26.82 7.66 6.15
CA ALA A 14 -26.37 6.90 4.99
C ALA A 14 -25.09 7.49 4.37
N VAL A 15 -25.02 8.81 4.21
CA VAL A 15 -23.80 9.48 3.72
C VAL A 15 -22.64 9.29 4.69
N PHE A 16 -22.84 9.46 6.00
CA PHE A 16 -21.79 9.21 7.00
C PHE A 16 -21.30 7.75 6.98
N LEU A 17 -22.21 6.78 6.90
CA LEU A 17 -21.85 5.37 6.78
C LEU A 17 -21.11 5.09 5.47
N CYS A 18 -21.51 5.67 4.34
CA CYS A 18 -20.77 5.55 3.07
C CYS A 18 -19.37 6.20 3.12
N MET A 19 -19.20 7.29 3.88
CA MET A 19 -17.89 7.92 4.08
C MET A 19 -17.00 7.11 5.02
N LEU A 20 -17.59 6.37 5.97
CA LEU A 20 -16.88 5.45 6.88
C LEU A 20 -16.50 4.12 6.20
N ASP A 21 -17.30 3.64 5.25
CA ASP A 21 -17.06 2.40 4.49
C ASP A 21 -15.99 2.56 3.39
N LYS A 22 -15.50 3.78 3.15
CA LYS A 22 -14.37 4.04 2.24
C LYS A 22 -13.02 3.61 2.86
N HIS A 23 -13.00 2.49 3.56
CA HIS A 23 -11.82 1.71 3.92
C HIS A 23 -11.93 0.28 3.34
N VAL A 24 -12.43 0.14 2.11
CA VAL A 24 -11.92 -0.92 1.22
C VAL A 24 -10.53 -0.48 0.75
N VAL A 25 -9.58 -0.50 1.68
CA VAL A 25 -8.16 -0.42 1.35
C VAL A 25 -7.83 -1.78 0.77
N GLY A 26 -7.89 -1.88 -0.56
CA GLY A 26 -7.28 -2.97 -1.32
C GLY A 26 -5.76 -2.90 -1.18
N GLY A 27 -5.26 -3.00 0.04
CA GLY A 27 -3.86 -3.06 0.39
C GLY A 27 -3.49 -4.52 0.63
N VAL A 28 -2.36 -4.92 0.10
CA VAL A 28 -1.76 -6.22 0.37
C VAL A 28 -1.37 -6.24 1.85
N ASP A 29 -2.12 -6.94 2.70
CA ASP A 29 -1.79 -7.07 4.13
C ASP A 29 -0.41 -7.70 4.32
N CYS A 30 0.29 -7.36 5.41
CA CYS A 30 1.63 -7.88 5.69
C CYS A 30 1.71 -9.43 5.69
N TYR A 31 0.60 -10.08 6.07
CA TYR A 31 0.45 -11.54 6.16
C TYR A 31 -0.18 -12.18 4.92
N SER A 32 -0.50 -11.39 3.89
CA SER A 32 -1.06 -11.91 2.65
C SER A 32 0.00 -12.66 1.84
N SER A 33 -0.44 -13.66 1.09
CA SER A 33 0.44 -14.42 0.19
C SER A 33 0.45 -13.79 -1.19
N CYS A 34 1.63 -13.63 -1.78
CA CYS A 34 1.77 -13.17 -3.16
C CYS A 34 1.82 -14.35 -4.13
N PRO A 35 1.27 -14.21 -5.35
CA PRO A 35 1.39 -15.23 -6.37
C PRO A 35 2.86 -15.47 -6.74
N LEU A 36 3.19 -16.73 -7.05
CA LEU A 36 4.54 -17.15 -7.48
C LEU A 36 4.83 -16.78 -8.96
N THR A 37 4.42 -15.59 -9.37
CA THR A 37 4.72 -15.03 -10.70
C THR A 37 6.00 -14.22 -10.61
N TYR A 38 6.80 -14.18 -11.67
CA TYR A 38 8.00 -13.34 -11.70
C TYR A 38 7.77 -12.15 -12.63
N ASN A 39 7.52 -10.98 -12.04
CA ASN A 39 7.39 -9.70 -12.75
C ASN A 39 8.12 -8.62 -11.93
N PRO A 40 9.46 -8.56 -12.06
CA PRO A 40 10.29 -7.85 -11.10
C PRO A 40 10.10 -6.34 -11.21
N VAL A 41 10.03 -5.67 -10.06
CA VAL A 41 9.93 -4.21 -9.96
C VAL A 41 11.07 -3.67 -9.10
N CYS A 42 11.50 -2.44 -9.39
CA CYS A 42 12.49 -1.74 -8.58
C CYS A 42 11.79 -0.79 -7.61
N GLY A 43 12.01 -0.96 -6.31
CA GLY A 43 11.53 -0.07 -5.27
C GLY A 43 12.66 0.75 -4.66
N PHE A 44 12.39 2.01 -4.34
CA PHE A 44 13.28 2.88 -3.58
C PHE A 44 12.52 3.51 -2.42
N ASN A 45 13.06 3.39 -1.21
CA ASN A 45 12.43 3.92 0.01
C ASN A 45 13.03 5.25 0.50
N GLY A 46 13.95 5.85 -0.26
CA GLY A 46 14.73 7.03 0.16
C GLY A 46 16.16 6.70 0.58
N ASP A 47 16.40 5.45 1.00
CA ASP A 47 17.69 5.00 1.53
C ASP A 47 18.34 3.90 0.65
N GLU A 48 17.55 2.91 0.24
CA GLU A 48 18.01 1.75 -0.52
C GLU A 48 17.14 1.44 -1.74
N TYR A 49 17.78 0.95 -2.80
CA TYR A 49 17.12 0.36 -3.96
C TYR A 49 17.01 -1.15 -3.75
N VAL A 50 15.78 -1.67 -3.81
CA VAL A 50 15.49 -3.09 -3.63
C VAL A 50 14.71 -3.60 -4.83
N ARG A 51 15.10 -4.76 -5.34
CA ARG A 51 14.38 -5.47 -6.39
C ARG A 51 13.39 -6.44 -5.75
N PHE A 52 12.12 -6.30 -6.06
CA PHE A 52 11.06 -7.21 -5.64
C PHE A 52 10.71 -8.15 -6.78
N ASN A 53 10.31 -9.40 -6.49
CA ASN A 53 9.96 -10.37 -7.54
C ASN A 53 8.63 -10.01 -8.21
N THR A 54 7.75 -9.32 -7.49
CA THR A 54 6.45 -8.82 -7.98
C THR A 54 6.08 -7.50 -7.30
N MET A 55 5.14 -6.77 -7.90
CA MET A 55 4.49 -5.61 -7.26
C MET A 55 3.84 -6.00 -5.91
N CYS A 56 3.23 -7.18 -5.83
CA CYS A 56 2.62 -7.67 -4.58
C CYS A 56 3.64 -7.75 -3.44
N GLU A 57 4.86 -8.24 -3.69
CA GLU A 57 5.89 -8.32 -2.65
C GLU A 57 6.34 -6.93 -2.16
N LEU A 58 6.41 -5.94 -3.06
CA LEU A 58 6.69 -4.56 -2.71
C LEU A 58 5.58 -4.00 -1.81
N GLU A 59 4.32 -4.12 -2.23
CA GLU A 59 3.17 -3.65 -1.46
C GLU A 59 3.08 -4.34 -0.09
N ARG A 60 3.31 -5.66 -0.04
CA ARG A 60 3.36 -6.42 1.22
C ARG A 60 4.43 -5.85 2.14
N THR A 61 5.61 -5.56 1.60
CA THR A 61 6.74 -5.01 2.38
C THR A 61 6.38 -3.64 2.96
N ASN A 62 5.72 -2.78 2.17
CA ASN A 62 5.23 -1.47 2.63
C ASN A 62 4.16 -1.61 3.72
N SER A 63 3.22 -2.54 3.57
CA SER A 63 2.20 -2.81 4.58
C SER A 63 2.76 -3.33 5.89
N CYS A 64 3.87 -4.08 5.85
CA CYS A 64 4.57 -4.51 7.06
C CYS A 64 5.32 -3.38 7.77
N LYS A 65 5.61 -2.24 7.11
CA LYS A 65 6.38 -1.10 7.65
C LYS A 65 7.75 -1.49 8.25
N ASN A 66 8.35 -2.59 7.80
CA ASN A 66 9.59 -3.11 8.35
C ASN A 66 10.84 -2.35 7.90
N ARG A 67 10.81 -1.75 6.70
CA ARG A 67 11.97 -1.12 6.04
C ARG A 67 11.61 0.20 5.34
N GLY A 68 10.61 0.92 5.87
CA GLY A 68 10.08 2.12 5.22
C GLY A 68 9.13 1.82 4.06
N GLU A 69 8.89 2.83 3.22
CA GLU A 69 7.92 2.79 2.11
C GLU A 69 8.65 2.85 0.77
N PHE A 70 8.71 1.71 0.08
CA PHE A 70 9.28 1.59 -1.25
C PHE A 70 8.32 2.15 -2.31
N LYS A 71 8.83 3.07 -3.13
CA LYS A 71 8.15 3.59 -4.32
C LYS A 71 8.76 2.97 -5.56
N VAL A 72 7.92 2.61 -6.53
CA VAL A 72 8.40 2.07 -7.81
C VAL A 72 9.16 3.17 -8.54
N ILE A 73 10.38 2.86 -8.97
CA ILE A 73 11.21 3.75 -9.79
C ILE A 73 11.26 3.19 -11.21
N GLU A 74 11.09 4.08 -12.19
CA GLU A 74 11.32 3.76 -13.60
C GLU A 74 12.83 3.78 -13.90
N GLY A 75 13.31 2.74 -14.58
CA GLY A 75 14.72 2.61 -14.96
C GLY A 75 15.38 1.34 -14.43
N GLU A 76 16.70 1.21 -14.65
CA GLU A 76 17.46 0.08 -14.15
C GLU A 76 17.56 0.12 -12.63
N CYS A 77 17.30 -1.02 -12.00
CA CYS A 77 17.48 -1.17 -10.57
C CYS A 77 18.98 -1.17 -10.30
N LEU A 78 19.49 -0.03 -9.83
CA LEU A 78 20.90 0.19 -9.55
C LEU A 78 21.36 -0.85 -8.53
N THR A 79 21.90 -1.96 -9.03
CA THR A 79 22.41 -3.01 -8.16
C THR A 79 23.61 -2.46 -7.42
N ARG A 80 23.46 -2.41 -6.09
CA ARG A 80 24.50 -2.34 -5.04
C ARG A 80 25.06 -0.95 -4.73
N GLN A 81 24.64 -0.40 -3.60
CA GLN A 81 25.58 -0.44 -2.48
C GLN A 81 25.30 -1.71 -1.69
N ALA A 82 26.12 -2.74 -1.92
CA ALA A 82 26.22 -3.83 -0.97
C ALA A 82 26.72 -3.18 0.33
N PHE A 83 25.94 -3.31 1.40
CA PHE A 83 26.31 -2.95 2.76
C PHE A 83 27.80 -3.24 3.02
N THR A 84 28.63 -2.20 3.06
CA THR A 84 29.97 -2.31 3.65
C THR A 84 29.79 -2.15 5.15
N PRO A 85 30.14 -3.15 5.97
CA PRO A 85 30.07 -3.00 7.43
C PRO A 85 30.96 -1.82 7.87
N PRO A 86 30.54 -1.04 8.88
CA PRO A 86 31.33 0.08 9.38
C PRO A 86 32.64 -0.46 10.00
N THR A 87 33.77 0.11 9.55
CA THR A 87 35.09 -0.06 10.18
C THR A 87 35.22 0.77 11.44
#